data_AF-A0A7L1IQZ0-F1
#
_entry.id   AF-A0A7L1IQZ0-F1
#
_cell.length_a   1.000
_cell.length_b   1.000
_cell.length_c   1.000
_cell.angle_alpha   90.00
_cell.angle_beta   90.00
_cell.angle_gamma   90.00
#
_symmetry.space_group_name_H-M   'P 1'
#
loop_
_entity.id
_entity.type
_entity.pdbx_description
1 polymer ?
#
loop_
_entity_poly.entity_id
_entity_poly.type
_entity_poly.pdbx_seq_one_letter_code
_entity_poly.pdbx_strand_id
1 'polypeptide(L)'
;MRAFLKSSEGCFQLKPRTTTIGRHPGADIVLQSAGVADRHAALEFAPSDNSFILQDFSSFHGTFVNGCQIQNAAVKVSPGDILHFGAEGASFQLVVDGASQVRVGAAAQGRVDGGTQGRVPREGGGAAPQGRVHG
;
A
#
# COMPACT_ATOMS: atom_id res chain seq x y z
N MET A 1 6.71 16.05 -20.32
CA MET A 1 6.86 15.94 -18.85
C MET A 1 7.87 14.86 -18.57
N ARG A 2 8.79 15.10 -17.62
CA ARG A 2 9.77 14.09 -17.17
C ARG A 2 9.34 13.63 -15.78
N ALA A 3 9.36 12.33 -15.53
CA ALA A 3 9.02 11.77 -14.23
C ALA A 3 10.15 10.86 -13.74
N PHE A 4 10.33 10.77 -12.43
CA PHE A 4 11.41 10.05 -11.76
C PHE A 4 10.86 9.29 -10.55
N LEU A 5 11.24 8.03 -10.38
CA LEU A 5 11.09 7.30 -9.12
C LEU A 5 12.37 7.48 -8.31
N LYS A 6 12.26 8.12 -7.16
CA LYS A 6 13.37 8.34 -6.24
C LYS A 6 13.33 7.32 -5.13
N SER A 7 14.41 6.58 -4.96
CA SER A 7 14.62 5.65 -3.86
C SER A 7 15.85 6.03 -3.05
N SER A 8 16.06 5.37 -1.93
CA SER A 8 17.29 5.47 -1.14
C SER A 8 18.53 5.02 -1.94
N GLU A 9 18.35 4.14 -2.93
CA GLU A 9 19.44 3.60 -3.77
C GLU A 9 19.74 4.46 -5.01
N GLY A 10 18.83 5.34 -5.44
CA GLY A 10 19.02 6.15 -6.64
C GLY A 10 17.75 6.79 -7.20
N CYS A 11 17.88 7.47 -8.34
CA CYS A 11 16.77 8.04 -9.10
C CYS A 11 16.62 7.38 -10.47
N PHE A 12 15.43 6.85 -10.75
CA PHE A 12 15.12 6.14 -11.99
C PHE A 12 14.14 6.97 -12.81
N GLN A 13 14.48 7.28 -14.06
CA GLN A 13 13.61 8.05 -14.93
C GLN A 13 12.47 7.17 -15.47
N LEU A 14 11.23 7.66 -15.44
CA LEU A 14 10.08 7.00 -16.06
C LEU A 14 9.89 7.46 -17.51
N LYS A 15 9.33 6.55 -18.31
CA LYS A 15 8.84 6.83 -19.66
C LYS A 15 7.48 7.53 -19.66
N PRO A 16 7.20 8.37 -20.69
CA PRO A 16 5.97 9.14 -20.82
C PRO A 16 4.74 8.32 -21.27
N ARG A 17 4.88 7.03 -21.57
CA ARG A 17 3.76 6.13 -21.91
C ARG A 17 3.58 5.07 -20.84
N THR A 18 4.46 4.07 -20.85
CA THR A 18 4.40 2.94 -19.93
C THR A 18 5.82 2.64 -19.48
N THR A 19 6.01 2.54 -18.18
CA THR A 19 7.27 2.22 -17.51
C THR A 19 7.11 0.88 -16.84
N THR A 20 7.90 -0.12 -17.21
CA THR A 20 7.85 -1.43 -16.57
C THR A 20 8.91 -1.52 -15.48
N ILE A 21 8.53 -2.01 -14.31
CA ILE A 21 9.35 -2.13 -13.12
C ILE A 21 9.50 -3.62 -12.78
N GLY A 22 10.73 -4.06 -12.58
CA GLY A 22 11.00 -5.44 -12.17
C GLY A 22 12.49 -5.73 -12.08
N ARG A 23 12.84 -6.98 -11.81
CA ARG A 23 14.25 -7.42 -11.71
C ARG A 23 14.87 -7.75 -13.08
N HIS A 24 14.04 -7.89 -14.11
CA HIS A 24 14.50 -8.28 -15.43
C HIS A 24 15.32 -7.15 -16.09
N PRO A 25 16.49 -7.44 -16.71
CA PRO A 25 17.31 -6.41 -17.36
C PRO A 25 16.64 -5.75 -18.57
N GLY A 26 15.57 -6.34 -19.10
CA GLY A 26 14.71 -5.75 -20.13
C GLY A 26 13.56 -4.88 -19.59
N ALA A 27 13.45 -4.70 -18.28
CA ALA A 27 12.53 -3.74 -17.69
C ALA A 27 13.07 -2.31 -17.84
N ASP A 28 12.18 -1.32 -17.80
CA ASP A 28 12.57 0.09 -17.87
C ASP A 28 13.28 0.53 -16.57
N ILE A 29 12.77 0.01 -15.46
CA ILE A 29 13.33 0.22 -14.13
C ILE A 29 13.69 -1.15 -13.57
N VAL A 30 15.00 -1.39 -13.47
CA VAL A 30 15.56 -2.62 -12.96
C VAL A 30 15.82 -2.48 -11.47
N LEU A 31 15.06 -3.21 -10.65
CA LEU A 31 15.22 -3.24 -9.20
C LEU A 31 15.89 -4.53 -8.76
N GLN A 32 16.99 -4.42 -8.02
CA GLN A 32 17.78 -5.56 -7.55
C GLN A 32 17.45 -5.99 -6.10
N SER A 33 16.20 -5.78 -5.65
CA SER A 33 15.79 -6.12 -4.27
C SER A 33 15.33 -7.57 -4.12
N ALA A 34 15.62 -8.18 -2.97
CA ALA A 34 15.17 -9.52 -2.59
C ALA A 34 13.65 -9.50 -2.31
N GLY A 35 12.84 -9.81 -3.33
CA GLY A 35 11.37 -9.76 -3.25
C GLY A 35 10.68 -9.13 -4.46
N VAL A 36 11.46 -8.59 -5.40
CA VAL A 36 10.96 -8.06 -6.67
C VAL A 36 11.01 -9.15 -7.75
N ALA A 37 9.90 -9.33 -8.46
CA ALA A 37 9.77 -10.29 -9.56
C ALA A 37 10.34 -9.71 -10.87
N ASP A 38 10.65 -10.56 -11.85
CA ASP A 38 11.14 -10.14 -13.17
C ASP A 38 10.26 -9.08 -13.83
N ARG A 39 8.93 -9.26 -13.75
CA ARG A 39 7.92 -8.26 -14.10
C ARG A 39 7.02 -8.08 -12.88
N HIS A 40 7.34 -7.09 -12.05
CA HIS A 40 6.65 -6.86 -10.78
C HIS A 40 5.45 -5.94 -10.97
N ALA A 41 5.67 -4.76 -11.55
CA ALA A 41 4.63 -3.78 -11.80
C ALA A 41 4.88 -3.03 -13.11
N ALA A 42 3.83 -2.43 -13.66
CA ALA A 42 3.94 -1.43 -14.71
C ALA A 42 3.27 -0.15 -14.26
N LEU A 43 3.81 0.96 -14.69
CA LEU A 43 3.37 2.29 -14.35
C LEU A 43 3.04 2.99 -15.66
N GLU A 44 1.75 3.16 -15.91
CA GLU A 44 1.21 3.74 -17.12
C GLU A 44 0.86 5.21 -16.86
N PHE A 45 1.33 6.10 -17.72
CA PHE A 45 0.96 7.51 -17.63
C PHE A 45 -0.34 7.76 -18.39
N ALA A 46 -1.34 8.28 -17.68
CA ALA A 46 -2.61 8.69 -18.23
C ALA A 46 -2.60 10.21 -18.47
N PRO A 47 -2.28 10.68 -19.69
CA PRO A 47 -2.19 12.12 -19.99
C PRO A 47 -3.53 12.84 -19.84
N SER A 48 -4.65 12.14 -19.98
CA SER A 48 -6.01 12.70 -19.88
C SER A 48 -6.29 13.33 -18.51
N ASP A 49 -5.68 12.79 -17.46
CA ASP A 49 -5.94 13.16 -16.07
C ASP A 49 -4.64 13.56 -15.34
N ASN A 50 -3.55 13.71 -16.11
CA ASN A 50 -2.21 14.01 -15.61
C ASN A 50 -1.77 13.09 -14.44
N SER A 51 -2.21 11.83 -14.49
CA SER A 51 -2.12 10.86 -13.41
C SER A 51 -1.37 9.61 -13.88
N PHE A 52 -0.90 8.81 -12.93
CA PHE A 52 -0.23 7.55 -13.23
C PHE A 52 -1.10 6.40 -12.78
N ILE A 53 -1.09 5.29 -13.51
CA ILE A 53 -1.80 4.07 -13.17
C ILE A 53 -0.74 3.01 -12.92
N LEU A 54 -0.65 2.59 -11.66
CA LEU A 54 0.22 1.49 -11.25
C LEU A 54 -0.56 0.18 -11.35
N GLN A 55 -0.08 -0.72 -12.21
CA GLN A 55 -0.64 -2.04 -12.42
C GLN A 55 0.34 -3.09 -11.90
N ASP A 56 -0.08 -3.82 -10.88
CA ASP A 56 0.65 -4.96 -10.33
C ASP A 56 0.46 -6.21 -11.21
N PHE A 57 1.55 -6.91 -11.55
CA PHE A 57 1.51 -8.14 -12.34
C PHE A 57 1.72 -9.39 -11.45
N SER A 58 0.91 -9.49 -10.39
CA SER A 58 0.92 -10.60 -9.43
C SER A 58 2.23 -10.72 -8.65
N SER A 59 2.65 -9.60 -8.04
CA SER A 59 3.77 -9.62 -7.10
C SER A 59 3.45 -10.51 -5.91
N PHE A 60 4.28 -11.52 -5.67
CA PHE A 60 4.06 -12.54 -4.62
C PHE A 60 3.85 -11.93 -3.21
N HIS A 61 4.43 -10.75 -2.96
CA HIS A 61 4.34 -10.03 -1.68
C HIS A 61 3.39 -8.81 -1.72
N GLY A 62 2.80 -8.52 -2.89
CA GLY A 62 1.99 -7.33 -3.14
C GLY A 62 2.78 -6.03 -3.30
N THR A 63 2.10 -5.02 -3.84
CA THR A 63 2.61 -3.65 -3.98
C THR A 63 1.90 -2.77 -2.96
N PHE A 64 2.56 -1.80 -2.34
CA PHE A 64 1.93 -0.87 -1.41
C PHE A 64 2.09 0.57 -1.93
N VAL A 65 1.04 1.38 -1.83
CA VAL A 65 1.02 2.78 -2.23
C VAL A 65 0.51 3.62 -1.06
N ASN A 66 1.33 4.52 -0.54
CA ASN A 66 1.06 5.30 0.68
C ASN A 66 0.60 4.44 1.88
N GLY A 67 1.13 3.22 1.99
CA GLY A 67 0.73 2.26 3.03
C GLY A 67 -0.55 1.47 2.72
N CYS A 68 -1.23 1.73 1.60
CA CYS A 68 -2.35 0.92 1.12
C CYS A 68 -1.82 -0.23 0.24
N GLN A 69 -2.13 -1.47 0.60
CA GLN A 69 -1.76 -2.63 -0.21
C GLN A 69 -2.65 -2.70 -1.45
N ILE A 70 -1.99 -2.78 -2.61
CA ILE A 70 -2.58 -3.00 -3.91
C ILE A 70 -2.10 -4.36 -4.39
N GLN A 71 -3.02 -5.30 -4.56
CA GLN A 71 -2.72 -6.63 -5.06
C GLN A 71 -3.59 -6.93 -6.26
N ASN A 72 -2.97 -7.26 -7.39
CA ASN A 72 -3.67 -7.62 -8.63
C ASN A 72 -4.72 -6.58 -9.09
N ALA A 73 -4.45 -5.30 -8.83
CA ALA A 73 -5.32 -4.19 -9.20
C ALA A 73 -4.51 -3.05 -9.80
N ALA A 74 -5.17 -2.27 -10.66
CA ALA A 74 -4.63 -1.03 -11.19
C ALA A 74 -5.07 0.13 -10.27
N VAL A 75 -4.12 0.82 -9.66
CA VAL A 75 -4.40 1.99 -8.81
C VAL A 75 -3.88 3.26 -9.47
N LYS A 76 -4.68 4.32 -9.37
CA LYS A 76 -4.27 5.64 -9.80
C LYS A 76 -3.40 6.29 -8.72
N VAL A 77 -2.19 6.69 -9.10
CA VAL A 77 -1.18 7.34 -8.26
C VAL A 77 -0.82 8.70 -8.83
N SER A 78 -0.47 9.61 -7.95
CA SER A 78 -0.16 11.01 -8.21
C SER A 78 1.32 11.29 -7.94
N PRO A 79 1.90 12.32 -8.59
CA PRO A 79 3.24 12.77 -8.23
C PRO A 79 3.31 13.18 -6.76
N GLY A 80 4.26 12.61 -6.02
CA GLY A 80 4.46 12.77 -4.59
C GLY A 80 4.22 11.49 -3.79
N ASP A 81 3.47 10.54 -4.37
CA ASP A 81 3.11 9.28 -3.69
C ASP A 81 4.32 8.38 -3.47
N ILE A 82 4.26 7.63 -2.36
CA ILE A 82 5.28 6.65 -1.98
C ILE A 82 4.80 5.24 -2.35
N LEU A 83 5.57 4.59 -3.20
CA LEU A 83 5.36 3.22 -3.68
C LEU A 83 6.35 2.29 -2.97
N HIS A 84 5.88 1.11 -2.57
CA HIS A 84 6.68 0.06 -1.93
C HIS A 84 6.45 -1.24 -2.69
N PHE A 85 7.53 -1.90 -3.10
CA PHE A 85 7.47 -3.08 -3.95
C PHE A 85 8.00 -4.31 -3.20
N GLY A 86 7.08 -5.12 -2.66
CA GLY A 86 7.40 -6.31 -1.87
C GLY A 86 7.65 -6.05 -0.37
N ALA A 87 7.67 -7.13 0.42
CA ALA A 87 7.71 -7.07 1.89
C ALA A 87 9.02 -6.49 2.46
N GLU A 88 10.15 -6.70 1.79
CA GLU A 88 11.45 -6.09 2.11
C GLU A 88 11.92 -5.14 0.99
N GLY A 89 10.98 -4.63 0.21
CA GLY A 89 11.24 -3.72 -0.89
C GLY A 89 11.70 -2.35 -0.44
N ALA A 90 12.47 -1.68 -1.30
CA ALA A 90 12.76 -0.27 -1.13
C ALA A 90 11.49 0.59 -1.33
N SER A 91 11.49 1.77 -0.71
CA SER A 91 10.48 2.79 -0.93
C SER A 91 10.87 3.66 -2.13
N PHE A 92 9.89 3.97 -2.97
CA PHE A 92 10.04 4.75 -4.19
C PHE A 92 9.06 5.91 -4.18
N GLN A 93 9.57 7.12 -4.17
CA GLN A 93 8.77 8.32 -4.29
C GLN A 93 8.61 8.70 -5.75
N LEU A 94 7.37 8.86 -6.22
CA LEU A 94 7.09 9.34 -7.57
C LEU A 94 7.28 10.87 -7.61
N VAL A 95 8.15 11.35 -8.48
CA VAL A 95 8.47 12.78 -8.65
C VAL A 95 8.28 13.16 -10.12
N VAL A 96 7.63 14.27 -10.42
CA VAL A 96 7.44 14.74 -11.80
C VAL A 96 8.05 16.12 -11.96
N ASP A 97 9.02 16.22 -12.86
CA ASP A 97 9.62 17.46 -13.32
C ASP A 97 8.67 18.09 -14.36
N GLY A 98 7.88 19.06 -13.89
CA GLY A 98 6.87 19.77 -14.66
C GLY A 98 5.52 19.97 -13.96
N ALA A 99 5.27 19.34 -12.81
CA ALA A 99 4.13 19.67 -11.97
C ALA A 99 4.61 20.57 -10.82
N SER A 100 4.05 21.77 -10.73
CA SER A 100 4.21 22.64 -9.58
C SER A 100 3.98 21.83 -8.30
N GLN A 101 5.07 21.64 -7.56
CA GLN A 101 5.20 20.96 -6.27
C GLN A 101 4.11 21.37 -5.26
N VAL A 102 2.95 20.74 -5.35
CA VAL A 102 1.90 20.82 -4.32
C VAL A 102 2.23 19.80 -3.24
N ARG A 103 2.69 20.32 -2.11
CA ARG A 103 2.75 19.59 -0.85
C ARG A 103 1.32 19.18 -0.47
N VAL A 104 1.03 17.89 -0.45
CA VAL A 104 -0.19 17.38 0.23
C VAL A 104 0.25 16.72 1.52
N GLY A 105 -0.46 17.10 2.58
CA GLY A 105 -0.05 16.98 3.97
C GLY A 105 0.11 15.55 4.47
N ALA A 106 1.05 15.40 5.37
CA ALA A 106 1.12 14.31 6.32
C ALA A 106 -0.22 14.20 7.08
N ALA A 107 -0.94 13.11 6.87
CA ALA A 107 -2.10 12.77 7.70
C ALA A 107 -2.20 11.26 7.91
N ALA A 108 -2.22 10.91 9.19
CA ALA A 108 -2.82 9.71 9.78
C ALA A 108 -2.09 8.37 9.62
N GLN A 109 -1.07 8.16 10.47
CA GLN A 109 -0.87 6.83 11.07
C GLN A 109 -2.05 6.56 12.02
N GLY A 110 -3.05 5.84 11.50
CA GLY A 110 -4.14 5.27 12.29
C GLY A 110 -3.60 4.18 13.22
N ARG A 111 -3.74 4.42 14.52
CA ARG A 111 -3.53 3.43 15.57
C ARG A 111 -4.67 2.42 15.45
N VAL A 112 -4.34 1.16 15.21
CA VAL A 112 -5.33 0.07 15.13
C VAL A 112 -5.69 -0.40 16.55
N ASP A 113 -6.94 -0.17 16.92
CA ASP A 113 -7.63 -0.86 18.00
C ASP A 113 -7.93 -2.30 17.56
N GLY A 114 -7.47 -3.29 18.32
CA GLY A 114 -7.71 -4.71 18.06
C GLY A 114 -7.95 -5.46 19.37
N GLY A 115 -9.23 -5.53 19.77
CA GLY A 115 -9.67 -6.37 20.87
C GLY A 115 -9.75 -7.84 20.50
N THR A 116 -9.72 -8.72 21.51
CA THR A 116 -10.08 -10.12 21.34
C THR A 116 -11.03 -10.55 22.47
N GLN A 117 -12.30 -10.73 22.09
CA GLN A 117 -13.23 -11.83 22.42
C GLN A 117 -12.94 -12.60 23.73
N GLY A 118 -13.86 -12.81 24.67
CA GLY A 118 -15.27 -13.13 24.54
C GLY A 118 -15.52 -14.41 25.33
N ARG A 119 -16.37 -14.39 26.36
CA ARG A 119 -17.03 -15.60 26.89
C ARG A 119 -18.30 -15.25 27.66
N VAL A 120 -19.44 -15.52 27.01
CA VAL A 120 -20.70 -15.83 27.70
C VAL A 120 -20.64 -17.28 28.20
N PRO A 121 -21.22 -17.58 29.36
CA PRO A 121 -22.51 -18.29 29.39
C PRO A 121 -23.43 -17.71 30.48
N ARG A 122 -24.67 -17.32 30.19
CA ARG A 122 -25.88 -18.14 29.98
C ARG A 122 -26.34 -18.96 31.21
N GLU A 123 -27.31 -18.34 31.91
CA GLU A 123 -28.61 -18.87 32.36
C GLU A 123 -28.69 -19.89 33.52
N GLY A 124 -29.57 -19.60 34.49
CA GLY A 124 -30.52 -20.61 34.99
C GLY A 124 -30.80 -20.66 36.50
N GLY A 125 -32.00 -20.18 36.90
CA GLY A 125 -32.80 -20.67 38.05
C GLY A 125 -32.30 -20.26 39.45
N GLY A 126 -33.09 -19.73 40.37
CA GLY A 126 -34.52 -19.84 40.62
C GLY A 126 -34.72 -19.89 42.14
N ALA A 127 -35.94 -19.60 42.59
CA ALA A 127 -36.47 -19.75 43.95
C ALA A 127 -36.28 -18.57 44.96
N ALA A 128 -37.29 -17.71 45.01
CA ALA A 128 -37.94 -17.36 46.29
C ALA A 128 -38.78 -18.58 46.78
N PRO A 129 -39.46 -18.63 47.96
CA PRO A 129 -39.66 -17.61 49.00
C PRO A 129 -39.60 -18.12 50.49
N GLN A 130 -39.67 -17.16 51.44
CA GLN A 130 -40.30 -17.19 52.79
C GLN A 130 -40.00 -18.29 53.84
N GLY A 131 -39.64 -17.85 55.06
CA GLY A 131 -40.28 -18.36 56.29
C GLY A 131 -39.39 -18.72 57.52
N ARG A 132 -39.76 -18.09 58.65
CA ARG A 132 -39.80 -18.63 60.05
C ARG A 132 -38.57 -18.57 61.01
N VAL A 133 -38.76 -17.74 62.05
CA VAL A 133 -38.58 -17.91 63.53
C VAL A 133 -37.47 -18.79 64.14
N HIS A 134 -36.76 -18.23 65.14
CA HIS A 134 -36.70 -18.61 66.59
C HIS A 134 -35.27 -18.48 67.17
N GLY A 135 -35.16 -17.90 68.36
CA GLY A 135 -33.93 -17.78 69.15
C GLY A 135 -33.92 -16.53 70.01
#